data_AF-A0A9W6GI01-F1
#
_entry.id   AF-A0A9W6GI01-F1
#
_cell.length_a   1.000
_cell.length_b   1.000
_cell.length_c   1.000
_cell.angle_alpha   90.00
_cell.angle_beta   90.00
_cell.angle_gamma   90.00
#
_symmetry.space_group_name_H-M   'P 1'
#
loop_
_entity.id
_entity.type
_entity.pdbx_description
1 polymer ?
#
loop_
_entity_poly.entity_id
_entity_poly.type
_entity_poly.pdbx_seq_one_letter_code
_entity_poly.pdbx_strand_id
1 'polypeptide(L)' 'MEQKKPDPMRVAIVKMLPRDIKEQLTVEEMNALLYDEILPDSLLEKLKDYLADIDNPSE' A
#
# COMPACT_ATOMS: atom_id res chain seq x y z
N MET A 1 -9.13 -19.22 15.55
CA MET A 1 -9.08 -17.97 14.76
C MET A 1 -7.84 -18.05 13.92
N GLU A 2 -7.99 -18.38 12.64
CA GLU A 2 -6.85 -18.44 11.72
C GLU A 2 -6.36 -17.02 11.49
N GLN A 3 -5.20 -16.67 12.07
CA GLN A 3 -4.51 -15.44 11.70
C GLN A 3 -4.11 -15.61 10.24
N LYS A 4 -4.90 -15.05 9.31
CA LYS A 4 -4.54 -14.99 7.88
C LYS A 4 -3.13 -14.45 7.83
N LYS A 5 -2.16 -15.27 7.39
CA LYS A 5 -0.80 -14.78 7.22
C LYS A 5 -0.84 -13.76 6.08
N PRO A 6 -0.24 -12.58 6.25
CA PRO A 6 -0.21 -11.61 5.17
C PRO A 6 0.59 -12.23 4.02
N ASP A 7 0.14 -12.00 2.78
CA ASP A 7 0.84 -12.52 1.62
C ASP A 7 2.29 -11.94 1.61
N PRO A 8 3.33 -12.77 1.42
CA PRO A 8 4.70 -12.28 1.41
C PRO A 8 4.95 -11.20 0.35
N MET A 9 4.23 -11.24 -0.78
CA MET A 9 4.29 -10.21 -1.82
C MET A 9 3.66 -8.89 -1.34
N ARG A 10 2.55 -8.95 -0.60
CA ARG A 10 1.92 -7.77 0.01
C ARG A 10 2.80 -7.12 1.07
N VAL A 11 3.46 -7.94 1.89
CA VAL A 11 4.44 -7.45 2.87
C VAL A 11 5.60 -6.73 2.16
N ALA A 12 6.05 -7.26 1.02
CA ALA A 12 7.09 -6.59 0.23
C ALA A 12 6.61 -5.24 -0.30
N ILE A 13 5.38 -5.13 -0.81
CA ILE A 13 4.78 -3.87 -1.25
C ILE A 13 4.78 -2.84 -0.12
N VAL A 14 4.25 -3.19 1.06
CA VAL A 14 4.23 -2.29 2.22
C VAL A 14 5.66 -1.85 2.60
N LYS A 15 6.65 -2.75 2.51
CA LYS A 15 8.05 -2.38 2.80
C LYS A 15 8.60 -1.37 1.79
N MET A 16 8.25 -1.51 0.51
CA MET A 16 8.68 -0.61 -0.57
C MET A 16 8.02 0.77 -0.50
N LEU A 17 6.85 0.90 0.13
CA LEU A 17 6.18 2.20 0.24
C LEU A 17 7.07 3.25 0.94
N PRO A 18 7.05 4.52 0.47
CA PRO A 18 7.73 5.63 1.14
C PRO A 18 7.20 5.84 2.55
N ARG A 19 8.02 6.48 3.37
CA ARG A 19 7.60 6.86 4.72
C ARG A 19 6.39 7.79 4.69
N ASP A 20 6.40 8.80 3.82
CA ASP A 20 5.35 9.81 3.73
C ASP A 20 4.00 9.19 3.33
N ILE A 21 4.02 8.19 2.45
CA ILE A 21 2.81 7.43 2.10
C ILE A 21 2.34 6.61 3.30
N LYS A 22 3.24 5.87 3.96
CA LYS A 22 2.91 5.07 5.16
C LYS A 22 2.29 5.91 6.27
N GLU A 23 2.76 7.14 6.46
CA GLU A 23 2.23 8.09 7.46
C GLU A 23 0.83 8.60 7.09
N GLN A 24 0.45 8.59 5.80
CA GLN A 24 -0.88 8.96 5.31
C GLN A 24 -1.88 7.79 5.29
N LEU A 25 -1.42 6.55 5.38
CA LEU A 25 -2.28 5.36 5.39
C LEU A 25 -2.93 5.16 6.75
N THR A 26 -4.23 4.85 6.76
CA THR A 26 -4.91 4.43 7.97
C THR A 26 -4.60 2.97 8.31
N VAL A 27 -4.91 2.58 9.54
CA VAL A 27 -4.79 1.17 9.98
C VAL A 27 -5.66 0.25 9.13
N GLU A 28 -6.83 0.72 8.70
CA GLU A 28 -7.75 -0.04 7.84
C GLU A 28 -7.14 -0.25 6.44
N GLU A 29 -6.57 0.80 5.85
CA GLU A 29 -5.92 0.74 4.54
C GLU A 29 -4.66 -0.14 4.58
N MET A 30 -3.88 -0.08 5.66
CA MET A 30 -2.72 -0.94 5.87
C MET A 30 -3.11 -2.42 6.00
N ASN A 31 -4.19 -2.70 6.74
CA ASN A 31 -4.74 -4.05 6.83
C ASN A 31 -5.26 -4.53 5.47
N ALA A 32 -5.91 -3.65 4.71
CA ALA A 32 -6.38 -3.99 3.38
C ALA A 32 -5.23 -4.37 2.42
N LEU A 33 -4.12 -3.62 2.47
CA LEU A 33 -2.90 -3.98 1.74
C LEU A 33 -2.37 -5.36 2.13
N LEU A 34 -2.36 -5.68 3.43
CA LEU A 34 -1.75 -6.91 3.94
C LEU A 34 -2.64 -8.15 3.80
N TYR A 35 -3.96 -7.99 3.92
CA TYR A 35 -4.89 -9.11 4.12
C TYR A 35 -6.10 -9.14 3.18
N ASP A 36 -6.54 -8.00 2.63
CA ASP A 36 -7.77 -7.94 1.84
C ASP A 36 -7.52 -8.06 0.34
N GLU A 37 -8.28 -8.92 -0.34
CA GLU A 37 -8.21 -9.06 -1.80
C GLU A 37 -8.59 -7.77 -2.54
N ILE A 38 -9.42 -6.93 -1.91
CA ILE A 38 -9.92 -5.68 -2.49
C ILE A 38 -9.29 -4.51 -1.75
N LEU A 39 -8.61 -3.63 -2.50
CA LEU A 39 -8.07 -2.38 -1.98
C LEU A 39 -9.15 -1.28 -2.08
N PRO A 40 -9.38 -0.50 -1.02
CA PRO A 40 -10.33 0.61 -1.07
C PRO A 40 -9.85 1.71 -2.03
N ASP A 41 -10.80 2.42 -2.66
CA ASP A 41 -10.48 3.47 -3.63
C ASP A 41 -9.60 4.57 -3.02
N SER A 42 -9.84 4.93 -1.74
CA SER A 42 -9.04 5.94 -1.02
C SER A 42 -7.56 5.56 -0.92
N LEU A 43 -7.25 4.27 -0.74
CA LEU A 43 -5.89 3.77 -0.71
C LEU A 43 -5.28 3.82 -2.11
N LEU A 44 -6.04 3.41 -3.13
CA LEU A 44 -5.58 3.46 -4.52
C LEU A 44 -5.25 4.89 -4.95
N GLU A 45 -6.05 5.88 -4.54
CA GLU A 45 -5.77 7.29 -4.81
C GLU A 45 -4.43 7.75 -4.22
N LYS A 46 -4.16 7.44 -2.95
CA LYS A 46 -2.86 7.78 -2.31
C LYS A 46 -1.67 7.08 -2.96
N LEU A 47 -1.86 5.84 -3.41
CA LEU A 47 -0.82 5.08 -4.10
C LEU A 47 -0.61 5.55 -5.54
N LYS A 48 -1.63 6.08 -6.21
CA LYS A 48 -1.49 6.63 -7.57
C LYS A 48 -0.47 7.74 -7.64
N ASP A 49 -0.48 8.66 -6.66
CA ASP A 49 0.51 9.74 -6.60
C ASP A 49 1.93 9.17 -6.50
N TYR A 50 2.13 8.16 -5.63
CA TYR A 50 3.41 7.48 -5.51
C TYR A 50 3.83 6.72 -6.79
N LEU A 51 2.91 6.00 -7.43
CA LEU A 51 3.19 5.24 -8.64
C LEU A 51 3.45 6.15 -9.84
N ALA A 52 2.78 7.31 -9.91
CA ALA A 52 3.01 8.33 -10.93
C ALA A 52 4.38 9.01 -10.78
N ASP A 53 4.86 9.21 -9.55
CA ASP A 53 6.22 9.71 -9.28
C ASP A 53 7.32 8.73 -9.74
N ILE A 54 7.05 7.41 -9.76
CA ILE A 54 8.01 6.41 -10.27
C ILE A 54 8.10 6.45 -11.80
N ASP A 55 6.98 6.69 -12.48
CA ASP A 55 6.89 6.67 -13.94
C ASP A 55 7.37 7.99 -14.57
N ASN A 56 7.54 9.05 -13.77
CA ASN A 56 8.04 10.34 -14.20
C ASN A 56 9.46 10.57 -13.67
N PRO A 57 10.50 9.99 -14.29
CA PRO A 57 11.88 10.39 -14.00
C PRO A 57 12.01 11.84 -14.46
N SER A 58 11.81 12.78 -13.53
CA SER A 58 12.08 14.19 -13.81
C SER A 58 13.56 14.28 -14.21
N GLU A 59 13.79 14.59 -15.48
CA GLU A 59 15.07 15.02 -16.06
C GLU A 59 15.68 16.21 -15.30
#